data_AF-A0A7S2J6D0-F1
#
_entry.id   AF-A0A7S2J6D0-F1
#
_cell.length_a   1.000
_cell.length_b   1.000
_cell.length_c   1.000
_cell.angle_alpha   90.00
_cell.angle_beta   90.00
_cell.angle_gamma   90.00
#
_symmetry.space_group_name_H-M   'P 1'
#
loop_
_entity.id
_entity.type
_entity.pdbx_description
1 polymer ?
#
loop_
_entity_poly.entity_id
_entity_poly.type
_entity_poly.pdbx_seq_one_letter_code
_entity_poly.pdbx_strand_id
1 'polypeptide(L)'
;LARSYQRTRSLPPPVARSGTAEMPPSAVEDTLTASPVAVGTAAEVRILSALDERLVERLLAQDIRLVSSAWLLQASVTKLPTRQELEKLELELRGGEAPLLSGAAAAELVLRGDRSAGALSHGWLMGGDCDPNGHRLALVKRALQ
;
A
#
# COMPACT_ATOMS: atom_id res chain seq x y z
N LEU A 1 48.63 2.93 -23.49
CA LEU A 1 47.57 3.11 -24.50
C LEU A 1 46.42 3.88 -23.86
N ALA A 2 46.30 5.16 -24.22
CA ALA A 2 45.22 6.05 -23.83
C ALA A 2 44.02 5.88 -24.76
N ARG A 3 42.80 5.88 -24.21
CA ARG A 3 41.57 6.27 -24.94
C ARG A 3 40.62 6.99 -23.99
N SER A 4 40.89 8.27 -23.80
CA SER A 4 39.97 9.27 -23.27
C SER A 4 38.86 9.51 -24.31
N TYR A 5 37.64 9.07 -24.02
CA TYR A 5 36.47 9.41 -24.83
C TYR A 5 35.95 10.80 -24.42
N GLN A 6 36.39 11.83 -25.13
CA GLN A 6 35.79 13.16 -25.08
C GLN A 6 34.50 13.14 -25.89
N ARG A 7 33.34 13.22 -25.22
CA ARG A 7 32.04 13.42 -25.87
C ARG A 7 31.77 14.91 -25.97
N THR A 8 32.12 15.50 -27.11
CA THR A 8 31.73 16.86 -27.48
C THR A 8 30.20 16.94 -27.60
N ARG A 9 29.53 17.54 -26.61
CA ARG A 9 28.15 18.01 -26.78
C ARG A 9 28.23 19.44 -27.31
N SER A 10 27.95 19.65 -28.60
CA SER A 10 27.66 20.98 -29.14
C SER A 10 26.45 21.55 -28.42
N LEU A 11 26.63 22.69 -27.78
CA LEU A 11 25.54 23.53 -27.27
C LEU A 11 24.87 24.24 -28.46
N PRO A 12 23.53 24.27 -28.56
CA PRO A 12 22.86 25.12 -29.52
C PRO A 12 22.98 26.61 -29.10
N PRO A 13 22.97 27.56 -30.06
CA PRO A 13 23.11 28.98 -29.77
C PRO A 13 21.89 29.53 -29.00
N PRO A 14 22.06 30.60 -28.21
CA PRO A 14 20.98 31.20 -27.44
C PRO A 14 19.97 31.90 -28.36
N VAL A 15 18.71 31.49 -28.28
CA VAL A 15 17.60 32.20 -28.94
C VAL A 15 17.34 33.50 -28.19
N ALA A 16 17.43 34.61 -28.93
CA ALA A 16 17.18 35.96 -28.44
C ALA A 16 15.74 36.09 -27.89
N ARG A 17 15.62 36.63 -26.68
CA ARG A 17 14.33 37.08 -26.12
C ARG A 17 13.94 38.39 -26.79
N SER A 18 12.78 38.43 -27.44
CA SER A 18 12.11 39.68 -27.82
C SER A 18 10.61 39.41 -28.00
N GLY A 19 9.79 40.27 -27.42
CA GLY A 19 8.35 40.36 -27.72
C GLY A 19 7.44 40.01 -26.55
N THR A 20 7.16 41.02 -25.72
CA THR A 20 5.92 41.13 -24.93
C THR A 20 4.71 41.10 -25.85
N ALA A 21 3.84 40.11 -25.69
CA ALA A 21 2.48 40.15 -26.21
C ALA A 21 1.55 39.53 -25.16
N GLU A 22 0.80 40.39 -24.47
CA GLU A 22 -0.36 40.07 -23.66
C GLU A 22 -1.37 39.25 -24.48
N MET A 23 -1.89 38.16 -23.91
CA MET A 23 -3.07 37.46 -24.41
C MET A 23 -3.92 36.91 -23.23
N PRO A 24 -5.26 36.95 -23.32
CA PRO A 24 -6.18 36.81 -22.19
C PRO A 24 -6.43 35.36 -21.73
N PRO A 25 -7.01 35.15 -20.53
CA PRO A 25 -7.20 33.81 -19.95
C PRO A 25 -8.36 33.09 -20.63
N SER A 26 -8.05 32.11 -21.48
CA SER A 26 -9.05 31.22 -22.07
C SER A 26 -8.84 29.79 -21.58
N ALA A 27 -9.80 29.36 -20.75
CA ALA A 27 -10.29 28.00 -20.57
C ALA A 27 -9.27 26.85 -20.63
N VAL A 28 -8.87 26.37 -19.46
CA VAL A 28 -8.43 24.97 -19.28
C VAL A 28 -9.53 24.26 -18.50
N GLU A 29 -10.54 23.78 -19.21
CA GLU A 29 -11.40 22.73 -18.69
C GLU A 29 -10.60 21.42 -18.73
N ASP A 30 -10.01 21.06 -17.59
CA ASP A 30 -9.45 19.72 -17.37
C ASP A 30 -10.59 18.71 -17.31
N THR A 31 -11.08 18.31 -18.49
CA THR A 31 -11.91 17.12 -18.59
C THR A 31 -10.98 15.91 -18.55
N LEU A 32 -10.66 15.48 -17.32
CA LEU A 32 -10.14 14.14 -17.05
C LEU A 32 -11.23 13.13 -17.42
N THR A 33 -11.31 12.75 -18.69
CA THR A 33 -12.09 11.59 -19.12
C THR A 33 -11.49 10.36 -18.45
N ALA A 34 -12.12 9.90 -17.38
CA ALA A 34 -11.80 8.62 -16.75
C ALA A 34 -11.89 7.51 -17.80
N SER A 35 -10.75 6.94 -18.19
CA SER A 35 -10.75 5.74 -19.02
C SER A 35 -11.50 4.62 -18.30
N PRO A 36 -12.35 3.85 -19.00
CA PRO A 36 -13.06 2.75 -18.38
C PRO A 36 -12.05 1.73 -17.84
N VAL A 37 -12.14 1.45 -16.55
CA VAL A 37 -11.36 0.39 -15.89
C VAL A 37 -11.70 -0.90 -16.63
N ALA A 38 -10.71 -1.51 -17.29
CA ALA A 38 -10.88 -2.80 -17.94
C ALA A 38 -11.22 -3.85 -16.87
N VAL A 39 -12.48 -4.24 -16.80
CA VAL A 39 -12.92 -5.36 -15.97
C VAL A 39 -12.34 -6.63 -16.60
N GLY A 40 -11.56 -7.38 -15.81
CA GLY A 40 -10.91 -8.61 -16.27
C GLY A 40 -11.91 -9.57 -16.90
N THR A 41 -11.41 -10.43 -17.79
CA THR A 41 -12.22 -11.46 -18.44
C THR A 41 -12.85 -12.37 -17.38
N ALA A 42 -13.99 -12.98 -17.71
CA ALA A 42 -14.66 -13.90 -16.79
C ALA A 42 -13.76 -15.08 -16.34
N ALA A 43 -12.76 -15.45 -17.15
CA ALA A 43 -11.76 -16.45 -16.77
C ALA A 43 -10.78 -15.94 -15.71
N GLU A 44 -10.28 -14.71 -15.87
CA GLU A 44 -9.38 -14.07 -14.88
C GLU A 44 -10.10 -13.85 -13.55
N VAL A 45 -11.36 -13.38 -13.59
CA VAL A 45 -12.19 -13.23 -12.37
C VAL A 45 -12.33 -14.57 -11.65
N ARG A 46 -12.64 -15.66 -12.36
CA ARG A 46 -12.76 -17.00 -11.74
C ARG A 46 -11.45 -17.47 -11.10
N ILE A 47 -10.30 -17.24 -11.76
CA ILE A 47 -8.99 -17.64 -11.22
C ILE A 47 -8.68 -16.87 -9.93
N LEU A 48 -8.96 -15.57 -9.92
CA LEU A 48 -8.76 -14.74 -8.73
C LEU A 48 -9.76 -15.10 -7.61
N SER A 49 -11.03 -15.37 -7.94
CA SER A 49 -12.01 -15.83 -6.95
C SER A 49 -11.62 -17.17 -6.31
N ALA A 50 -11.04 -18.11 -7.06
CA ALA A 50 -10.56 -19.38 -6.51
C ALA A 50 -9.39 -19.19 -5.52
N LEU A 51 -8.58 -18.14 -5.70
CA LEU A 51 -7.56 -17.75 -4.71
C LEU A 51 -8.22 -17.21 -3.44
N ASP A 52 -9.24 -16.36 -3.60
CA ASP A 52 -9.96 -15.74 -2.49
C ASP A 52 -10.68 -16.80 -1.64
N GLU A 53 -11.28 -17.83 -2.25
CA GLU A 53 -11.92 -18.95 -1.53
C GLU A 53 -10.94 -19.61 -0.55
N ARG A 54 -9.75 -19.96 -1.03
CA ARG A 54 -8.74 -20.61 -0.18
C ARG A 54 -8.18 -19.66 0.88
N LEU A 55 -8.06 -18.37 0.56
CA LEU A 55 -7.67 -17.36 1.54
C LEU A 55 -8.73 -17.21 2.64
N VAL A 56 -10.00 -17.12 2.26
CA VAL A 56 -11.15 -17.02 3.17
C VAL A 56 -11.19 -18.22 4.12
N GLU A 57 -10.99 -19.44 3.63
CA GLU A 57 -10.88 -20.63 4.49
C GLU A 57 -9.79 -20.47 5.57
N ARG A 58 -8.61 -20.00 5.18
CA ARG A 58 -7.50 -19.80 6.12
C ARG A 58 -7.76 -18.66 7.12
N LEU A 59 -8.45 -17.60 6.70
CA LEU A 59 -8.86 -16.50 7.57
C LEU A 59 -9.90 -16.95 8.59
N LEU A 60 -10.90 -17.73 8.15
CA LEU A 60 -11.93 -18.30 9.02
C LEU A 60 -11.34 -19.29 10.03
N ALA A 61 -10.37 -20.11 9.62
CA ALA A 61 -9.62 -21.00 10.51
C ALA A 61 -8.65 -20.25 11.44
N GLN A 62 -8.45 -18.95 11.25
CA GLN A 62 -7.45 -18.13 11.95
C GLN A 62 -6.01 -18.63 11.76
N ASP A 63 -5.75 -19.46 10.74
CA ASP A 63 -4.41 -19.84 10.29
C ASP A 63 -3.66 -18.59 9.83
N ILE A 64 -4.37 -17.65 9.19
CA ILE A 64 -3.92 -16.30 8.85
C ILE A 64 -4.75 -15.31 9.68
N ARG A 65 -4.09 -14.37 10.35
CA ARG A 65 -4.75 -13.29 11.09
C ARG A 65 -4.28 -11.94 10.54
N LEU A 66 -5.21 -11.02 10.36
CA LEU A 66 -4.94 -9.68 9.86
C LEU A 66 -4.93 -8.69 11.02
N VAL A 67 -4.05 -7.69 10.94
CA VAL A 67 -3.99 -6.60 11.93
C VAL A 67 -5.14 -5.64 11.70
N SER A 68 -5.82 -5.23 12.77
CA SER A 68 -6.86 -4.20 12.71
C SER A 68 -6.23 -2.84 12.42
N SER A 69 -6.66 -2.19 11.33
CA SER A 69 -6.24 -0.82 11.00
C SER A 69 -6.69 0.18 12.06
N ALA A 70 -7.90 0.00 12.61
CA ALA A 70 -8.44 0.83 13.67
C ALA A 70 -7.57 0.79 14.93
N TRP A 71 -7.16 -0.41 15.35
CA TRP A 71 -6.20 -0.56 16.45
C TRP A 71 -4.84 0.04 16.09
N LEU A 72 -4.33 -0.24 14.89
CA LEU A 72 -2.99 0.19 14.48
C LEU A 72 -2.85 1.71 14.51
N LEU A 73 -3.88 2.44 14.07
CA LEU A 73 -3.92 3.90 14.06
C LEU A 73 -3.89 4.50 15.49
N GLN A 74 -4.47 3.80 16.47
CA GLN A 74 -4.52 4.22 17.87
C GLN A 74 -3.29 3.76 18.68
N ALA A 75 -2.68 2.65 18.28
CA ALA A 75 -1.56 2.06 18.99
C ALA A 75 -0.31 2.95 18.92
N SER A 76 0.34 3.18 20.06
CA SER A 76 1.61 3.93 20.17
C SER A 76 2.85 3.11 19.77
N VAL A 77 2.65 2.03 18.99
CA VAL A 77 3.74 1.15 18.55
C VAL A 77 4.60 1.84 17.48
N THR A 78 5.91 1.79 17.69
CA THR A 78 6.94 2.23 16.74
C THR A 78 7.39 1.10 15.81
N LYS A 79 7.15 -0.15 16.21
CA LYS A 79 7.43 -1.36 15.43
C LYS A 79 6.21 -2.26 15.47
N LEU A 80 5.92 -2.93 14.36
CA LEU A 80 4.82 -3.89 14.33
C LEU A 80 5.19 -5.07 15.25
N PRO A 81 4.36 -5.42 16.25
CA PRO A 81 4.60 -6.63 17.03
C PRO A 81 4.44 -7.89 16.17
N THR A 82 5.10 -8.96 16.57
CA THR A 82 4.89 -10.29 16.00
C THR A 82 3.46 -10.77 16.28
N ARG A 83 3.00 -11.78 15.53
CA ARG A 83 1.68 -12.39 15.75
C ARG A 83 1.48 -12.80 17.21
N GLN A 84 2.48 -13.45 17.82
CA GLN A 84 2.41 -13.95 19.19
C GLN A 84 2.30 -12.82 20.21
N GLU A 85 2.99 -11.70 19.98
CA GLU A 85 2.87 -10.51 20.82
C GLU A 85 1.49 -9.85 20.70
N LEU A 86 0.93 -9.80 19.48
CA LEU A 86 -0.44 -9.30 19.26
C LEU A 86 -1.49 -10.20 19.91
N GLU A 87 -1.34 -11.52 19.81
CA GLU A 87 -2.24 -12.50 20.47
C GLU A 87 -2.17 -12.38 22.00
N LYS A 88 -0.97 -12.18 22.56
CA LYS A 88 -0.82 -11.91 23.99
C LYS A 88 -1.50 -10.61 24.39
N LEU A 89 -1.34 -9.54 23.59
CA LEU A 89 -2.00 -8.25 23.84
C LEU A 89 -3.53 -8.37 23.80
N GLU A 90 -4.07 -9.16 22.86
CA GLU A 90 -5.49 -9.45 22.75
C GLU A 90 -6.05 -10.16 24.00
N LEU A 91 -5.27 -11.07 24.60
CA LEU A 91 -5.65 -11.73 25.86
C LEU A 91 -5.58 -10.81 27.08
N GLU A 92 -4.67 -9.83 27.08
CA GLU A 92 -4.48 -8.87 28.16
C GLU A 92 -5.47 -7.69 28.10
N LEU A 93 -6.04 -7.44 26.93
CA LEU A 93 -7.05 -6.41 26.70
C LEU A 93 -8.33 -6.70 27.47
N ARG A 94 -8.68 -5.80 28.41
CA ARG A 94 -9.96 -5.83 29.15
C ARG A 94 -11.05 -4.94 28.52
N GLY A 95 -10.80 -4.42 27.33
CA GLY A 95 -11.67 -3.51 26.58
C GLY A 95 -10.87 -2.63 25.62
N GLY A 96 -11.49 -2.16 24.53
CA GLY A 96 -10.83 -1.40 23.46
C GLY A 96 -10.75 -2.17 22.13
N GLU A 97 -10.14 -1.56 21.13
CA GLU A 97 -9.94 -2.18 19.81
C GLU A 97 -8.98 -3.36 19.89
N ALA A 98 -9.38 -4.51 19.33
CA ALA A 98 -8.52 -5.69 19.28
C ALA A 98 -7.41 -5.50 18.23
N PRO A 99 -6.17 -5.96 18.50
CA PRO A 99 -5.06 -5.82 17.57
C PRO A 99 -5.24 -6.63 16.29
N LEU A 100 -6.00 -7.72 16.36
CA LEU A 100 -6.20 -8.67 15.28
C LEU A 100 -7.69 -8.75 14.95
N LEU A 101 -8.00 -8.80 13.65
CA LEU A 101 -9.37 -9.06 13.21
C LEU A 101 -9.80 -10.48 13.57
N SER A 102 -11.10 -10.65 13.79
CA SER A 102 -11.71 -11.97 13.81
C SER A 102 -11.65 -12.61 12.42
N GLY A 103 -11.68 -13.95 12.36
CA GLY A 103 -11.65 -14.64 11.07
C GLY A 103 -12.80 -14.24 10.16
N ALA A 104 -14.00 -14.03 10.72
CA ALA A 104 -15.18 -13.58 9.99
C ALA A 104 -15.01 -12.15 9.44
N ALA A 105 -14.53 -11.20 10.25
CA ALA A 105 -14.31 -9.82 9.79
C ALA A 105 -13.24 -9.77 8.69
N ALA A 106 -12.17 -10.55 8.84
CA ALA A 106 -11.12 -10.64 7.83
C ALA A 106 -11.64 -11.25 6.50
N ALA A 107 -12.44 -12.31 6.58
CA ALA A 107 -13.06 -12.93 5.41
C ALA A 107 -14.02 -11.96 4.69
N GLU A 108 -14.79 -11.18 5.44
CA GLU A 108 -15.70 -10.18 4.87
C GLU A 108 -14.94 -9.12 4.05
N LEU A 109 -13.79 -8.65 4.53
CA LEU A 109 -12.96 -7.68 3.81
C LEU A 109 -12.50 -8.22 2.45
N VAL A 110 -12.04 -9.49 2.42
CA VAL A 110 -11.64 -10.16 1.18
C VAL A 110 -12.81 -10.27 0.21
N LEU A 111 -13.97 -10.76 0.67
CA LEU A 111 -15.15 -10.96 -0.17
C LEU A 111 -15.73 -9.66 -0.73
N ARG A 112 -15.59 -8.55 0.02
CA ARG A 112 -16.00 -7.21 -0.44
C ARG A 112 -14.99 -6.57 -1.40
N GLY A 113 -13.82 -7.18 -1.60
CA GLY A 113 -12.72 -6.58 -2.34
C GLY A 113 -12.16 -5.32 -1.67
N ASP A 114 -12.33 -5.21 -0.36
CA ASP A 114 -11.88 -4.07 0.43
C ASP A 114 -10.38 -4.21 0.71
N ARG A 115 -9.60 -3.34 0.06
CA ARG A 115 -8.13 -3.32 0.15
C ARG A 115 -7.61 -2.48 1.31
N SER A 116 -8.49 -2.01 2.21
CA SER A 116 -8.07 -1.42 3.49
C SER A 116 -7.34 -2.43 4.38
N ALA A 117 -7.46 -3.72 4.10
CA ALA A 117 -6.64 -4.78 4.66
C ALA A 117 -5.36 -5.02 3.83
N GLY A 118 -4.25 -4.43 4.25
CA GLY A 118 -2.90 -4.76 3.74
C GLY A 118 -2.20 -5.82 4.59
N ALA A 119 -1.42 -6.69 3.97
CA ALA A 119 -0.55 -7.61 4.70
C ALA A 119 0.70 -6.86 5.19
N LEU A 120 0.71 -6.44 6.45
CA LEU A 120 1.94 -6.01 7.13
C LEU A 120 2.54 -7.23 7.83
N SER A 121 3.40 -7.96 7.14
CA SER A 121 4.10 -9.11 7.70
C SER A 121 5.52 -8.72 8.11
N HIS A 122 5.98 -9.26 9.25
CA HIS A 122 7.42 -9.42 9.45
C HIS A 122 7.95 -10.24 8.28
N GLY A 123 8.92 -9.70 7.55
CA GLY A 123 9.48 -10.37 6.39
C GLY A 123 10.01 -11.73 6.80
N TRP A 124 9.31 -12.80 6.41
CA TRP A 124 9.62 -14.19 6.76
C TRP A 124 11.01 -14.66 6.28
N LEU A 125 11.74 -13.81 5.54
CA LEU A 125 13.01 -14.14 4.86
C LEU A 125 14.09 -13.06 4.97
N MET A 126 13.90 -11.99 5.76
CA MET A 126 14.94 -10.99 5.97
C MET A 126 15.67 -11.29 7.27
N GLY A 127 16.97 -11.60 7.19
CA GLY A 127 17.85 -11.72 8.34
C GLY A 127 18.10 -10.36 8.99
N GLY A 128 17.10 -9.81 9.67
CA GLY A 128 17.17 -8.50 10.32
C GLY A 128 15.81 -7.92 10.63
N ASP A 129 15.81 -6.82 11.39
CA ASP A 129 14.62 -6.04 11.62
C ASP A 129 14.14 -5.43 10.28
N CYS A 130 12.91 -5.74 9.87
CA CYS A 130 12.35 -5.28 8.59
C CYS A 130 12.04 -3.77 8.60
N ASP A 131 11.94 -3.17 9.79
CA ASP A 131 11.70 -1.74 9.99
C ASP A 131 12.32 -1.25 11.31
N PRO A 132 13.67 -1.21 11.43
CA PRO A 132 14.36 -0.93 12.70
C PRO A 132 14.06 0.45 13.26
N ASN A 133 13.71 1.40 12.39
CA ASN A 133 13.41 2.79 12.76
C ASN A 133 11.90 3.10 12.76
N GLY A 134 11.04 2.13 12.44
CA GLY A 134 9.59 2.34 12.39
C GLY A 134 9.10 3.24 11.25
N HIS A 135 9.96 3.59 10.29
CA HIS A 135 9.63 4.52 9.21
C HIS A 135 8.59 3.93 8.27
N ARG A 136 8.66 2.62 7.98
CA ARG A 136 7.69 1.95 7.10
C ARG A 136 6.33 1.88 7.78
N LEU A 137 6.31 1.54 9.06
CA LEU A 137 5.08 1.54 9.85
C LEU A 137 4.45 2.93 9.93
N ALA A 138 5.26 3.98 10.14
CA ALA A 138 4.77 5.36 10.16
C ALA A 138 4.15 5.78 8.82
N LEU A 139 4.76 5.38 7.69
CA LEU A 139 4.19 5.62 6.36
C LEU A 139 2.87 4.89 6.15
N VAL A 140 2.79 3.62 6.59
CA VAL A 140 1.54 2.84 6.54
C VAL A 140 0.45 3.51 7.37
N LYS A 141 0.75 3.94 8.60
CA LYS A 141 -0.22 4.67 9.44
C LYS A 141 -0.73 5.94 8.77
N ARG A 142 0.15 6.70 8.10
CA ARG A 142 -0.26 7.91 7.33
C ARG A 142 -1.14 7.58 6.13
N ALA A 143 -0.91 6.44 5.46
CA ALA A 143 -1.71 6.03 4.31
C ALA A 143 -3.10 5.48 4.67
N LEU A 144 -3.31 5.12 5.95
CA LEU A 144 -4.56 4.62 6.49
C LEU A 144 -5.44 5.71 7.13
N GLN A 145 -4.94 6.96 7.22
CA GLN A 145 -5.70 8.14 7.68
C GLN A 145 -6.56 8.71 6.54
#